data_AF-A0A8H5HJH2-F1
#
_entry.id   AF-A0A8H5HJH2-F1
#
_cell.length_a   1.000
_cell.length_b   1.000
_cell.length_c   1.000
_cell.angle_alpha   90.00
_cell.angle_beta   90.00
_cell.angle_gamma   90.00
#
_symmetry.space_group_name_H-M   'P 1'
#
loop_
_entity.id
_entity.type
_entity.pdbx_description
1 polymer ?
#
loop_
_entity_poly.entity_id
_entity_poly.type
_entity_poly.pdbx_seq_one_letter_code
_entity_poly.pdbx_strand_id
1 'polypeptide(L)'
;MANRAERDGQDRINETSKSVRHTSQRTYSKFFGVRFTAPVKPGDALETQVWEVGPGPAGTTEVTFVTKNLTTGKIALGGGIAYIKKSPSSKL
;
A
#
# COMPACT_ATOMS: atom_id res chain seq x y z
N MET A 1 -0.13 -52.39 9.86
CA MET A 1 1.18 -51.78 9.53
C MET A 1 1.02 -51.07 8.20
N ALA A 2 0.64 -49.78 8.21
CA ALA A 2 0.37 -49.01 7.00
C ALA A 2 1.67 -48.46 6.39
N ASN A 3 1.81 -48.63 5.09
CA ASN A 3 3.05 -48.52 4.32
C ASN A 3 3.65 -47.11 4.35
N ARG A 4 4.97 -47.06 4.56
CA ARG A 4 5.79 -45.83 4.60
C ARG A 4 5.75 -45.02 3.28
N ALA A 5 5.38 -45.67 2.17
CA ALA A 5 5.27 -45.05 0.84
C ALA A 5 4.02 -44.15 0.66
N GLU A 6 2.97 -44.30 1.48
CA GLU A 6 1.77 -43.47 1.39
C GLU A 6 1.92 -42.11 2.09
N ARG A 7 2.92 -41.98 2.99
CA ARG A 7 3.23 -40.72 3.67
C ARG A 7 4.01 -39.75 2.79
N ASP A 8 4.88 -40.27 1.92
CA ASP A 8 5.73 -39.46 1.03
C ASP A 8 4.94 -38.81 -0.13
N GLY A 9 3.75 -39.33 -0.46
CA GLY A 9 2.84 -38.72 -1.43
C GLY A 9 2.05 -37.53 -0.87
N GLN A 10 1.78 -37.55 0.44
CA GLN A 10 1.04 -36.50 1.13
C GLN A 10 1.92 -35.25 1.41
N ASP A 11 3.24 -35.43 1.49
CA ASP A 11 4.17 -34.31 1.71
C ASP A 11 4.41 -33.50 0.42
N ARG A 12 4.42 -34.14 -0.76
CA ARG A 12 4.59 -33.45 -2.06
C ARG A 12 3.39 -32.59 -2.46
N ILE A 13 2.16 -32.98 -2.06
CA ILE A 13 0.96 -32.16 -2.28
C ILE A 13 0.96 -30.90 -1.40
N ASN A 14 1.60 -30.96 -0.23
CA ASN A 14 1.73 -29.83 0.69
C ASN A 14 2.85 -28.86 0.30
N GLU A 15 3.87 -29.33 -0.43
CA GLU A 15 4.97 -28.49 -0.90
C GLU A 15 4.61 -27.71 -2.19
N THR A 16 3.80 -28.31 -3.05
CA THR A 16 3.31 -27.68 -4.30
C THR A 16 2.29 -26.55 -4.02
N SER A 17 1.66 -26.56 -2.85
CA SER A 17 0.71 -25.53 -2.42
C SER A 17 1.38 -24.29 -1.80
N LYS A 18 2.71 -24.31 -1.60
CA LYS A 18 3.50 -23.16 -1.11
C LYS A 18 4.00 -22.22 -2.20
N SER A 19 3.59 -22.39 -3.46
CA SER A 19 3.61 -21.30 -4.43
C SER A 19 2.41 -20.38 -4.16
N VAL A 20 2.38 -19.79 -2.96
CA VAL A 20 1.57 -18.61 -2.68
C VAL A 20 2.06 -17.56 -3.65
N ARG A 21 1.30 -17.39 -4.73
CA ARG A 21 1.38 -16.21 -5.57
C ARG A 21 1.37 -15.05 -4.60
N HIS A 22 2.51 -14.40 -4.41
CA HIS A 22 2.55 -13.11 -3.76
C HIS A 22 1.78 -12.18 -4.68
N THR A 23 0.45 -12.21 -4.54
CA THR A 23 -0.43 -11.21 -5.08
C THR A 23 0.09 -9.96 -4.41
N SER A 24 0.87 -9.18 -5.17
CA SER A 24 1.09 -7.76 -4.91
C SER A 24 -0.24 -7.26 -4.36
N GLN A 25 -0.28 -7.01 -3.05
CA GLN A 25 -1.50 -6.56 -2.39
C GLN A 25 -1.73 -5.17 -2.96
N ARG A 26 -2.42 -5.09 -4.11
CA ARG A 26 -2.89 -3.83 -4.68
C ARG A 26 -3.94 -3.33 -3.70
N THR A 27 -3.49 -2.62 -2.69
CA THR A 27 -4.35 -1.79 -1.85
C THR A 27 -4.94 -0.74 -2.77
N TYR A 28 -6.16 -1.03 -3.23
CA TYR A 28 -6.90 -0.13 -4.08
C TYR A 28 -7.37 1.05 -3.22
N SER A 29 -6.77 2.22 -3.42
CA SER A 29 -7.28 3.47 -2.87
C SER A 29 -8.55 3.84 -3.61
N LYS A 30 -9.67 3.90 -2.90
CA LYS A 30 -10.98 4.20 -3.52
C LYS A 30 -11.15 5.66 -3.90
N PHE A 31 -10.30 6.52 -3.32
CA PHE A 31 -10.36 7.96 -3.52
C PHE A 31 -8.97 8.57 -3.32
N PHE A 32 -8.62 9.53 -4.18
CA PHE A 32 -7.44 10.36 -4.08
C PHE A 32 -7.79 11.75 -4.61
N GLY A 33 -7.77 12.75 -3.74
CA GLY A 33 -8.06 14.14 -4.08
C GLY A 33 -6.96 15.06 -3.59
N VAL A 34 -6.57 16.04 -4.40
CA VAL A 34 -5.53 17.01 -4.05
C VAL A 34 -5.67 18.30 -4.84
N ARG A 35 -5.05 19.37 -4.35
CA ARG A 35 -4.92 20.65 -5.08
C ARG A 35 -3.50 20.86 -5.56
N PHE A 36 -3.35 21.21 -6.83
CA PHE A 36 -2.09 21.67 -7.40
C PHE A 36 -1.91 23.14 -7.06
N THR A 37 -1.00 23.44 -6.14
CA THR A 37 -0.82 24.79 -5.60
C THR A 37 0.41 25.49 -6.17
N ALA A 38 1.36 24.75 -6.75
CA ALA A 38 2.53 25.29 -7.41
C ALA A 38 3.05 24.36 -8.53
N PRO A 39 3.70 24.89 -9.58
CA PRO A 39 4.32 24.08 -10.62
C PRO A 39 5.56 23.33 -10.08
N VAL A 40 5.88 22.21 -10.72
CA VAL A 40 7.08 21.40 -10.47
C VAL A 40 7.87 21.25 -11.77
N LYS A 41 9.19 21.31 -11.69
CA LYS A 41 10.07 21.09 -12.84
C LYS A 41 10.62 19.66 -12.81
N PRO A 42 10.87 19.02 -13.97
CA PRO A 42 11.61 17.78 -14.01
C PRO A 42 12.95 17.93 -13.29
N GLY A 43 13.29 16.95 -12.44
CA GLY A 43 14.50 16.98 -11.61
C GLY A 43 14.31 17.65 -10.23
N ASP A 44 13.16 18.26 -9.94
CA ASP A 44 12.89 18.76 -8.58
C ASP A 44 12.77 17.62 -7.58
N ALA A 45 13.37 17.81 -6.40
CA ALA A 45 13.20 16.89 -5.28
C ALA A 45 11.87 17.19 -4.57
N LEU A 46 11.02 16.18 -4.42
CA LEU A 46 9.73 16.28 -3.74
C LEU A 46 9.72 15.42 -2.48
N GLU A 47 9.25 16.01 -1.37
CA GLU A 47 8.99 15.31 -0.12
C GLU A 47 7.49 15.28 0.13
N THR A 48 6.94 14.09 0.38
CA THR A 48 5.53 13.93 0.75
C THR A 48 5.44 13.50 2.20
N GLN A 49 4.71 14.28 3.00
CA GLN A 49 4.39 13.96 4.38
C GLN A 49 2.94 13.50 4.44
N VAL A 50 2.70 12.40 5.14
CA VAL A 50 1.44 11.66 5.13
C VAL A 50 1.08 11.30 6.56
N TRP A 51 -0.16 11.54 6.97
CA TRP A 51 -0.65 11.19 8.30
C TRP A 51 -2.07 10.64 8.24
N GLU A 52 -2.33 9.64 9.08
CA GLU A 52 -3.68 9.11 9.27
C GLU A 52 -4.50 10.10 10.09
N VAL A 53 -5.68 10.46 9.60
CA VAL A 53 -6.59 11.38 10.28
C VAL A 53 -7.67 10.60 11.02
N GLY A 54 -8.09 9.46 10.48
CA GLY A 54 -9.09 8.62 11.14
C GLY A 54 -9.75 7.58 10.23
N PRO A 55 -10.90 7.03 10.65
CA PRO A 55 -11.69 6.12 9.83
C PRO A 55 -12.29 6.86 8.62
N GLY A 56 -12.11 6.30 7.43
CA GLY A 56 -12.79 6.74 6.22
C GLY A 56 -14.00 5.85 5.89
N PRO A 57 -14.76 6.18 4.83
CA PRO A 57 -15.95 5.43 4.44
C PRO A 57 -15.66 3.97 4.06
N ALA A 58 -16.65 3.09 4.21
CA ALA A 58 -16.57 1.69 3.75
C ALA A 58 -15.35 0.91 4.26
N GLY A 59 -14.93 1.16 5.51
CA GLY A 59 -13.85 0.44 6.18
C GLY A 59 -12.44 0.81 5.68
N THR A 60 -12.27 2.01 5.12
CA THR A 60 -10.95 2.56 4.80
C THR A 60 -10.40 3.39 5.95
N THR A 61 -9.13 3.76 5.87
CA THR A 61 -8.51 4.81 6.68
C THR A 61 -8.40 6.07 5.83
N GLU A 62 -8.83 7.19 6.39
CA GLU A 62 -8.59 8.52 5.84
C GLU A 62 -7.17 8.98 6.18
N VAL A 63 -6.48 9.38 5.14
CA VAL A 63 -5.10 9.84 5.20
C VAL A 63 -5.03 11.20 4.53
N THR A 64 -4.41 12.15 5.22
CA THR A 64 -4.13 13.47 4.68
C THR A 64 -2.65 13.58 4.38
N PHE A 65 -2.33 14.31 3.31
CA PHE A 65 -0.95 14.49 2.89
C PHE A 65 -0.69 15.87 2.30
N VAL A 66 0.59 16.23 2.29
CA VAL A 66 1.12 17.40 1.62
C VAL A 66 2.41 17.01 0.92
N THR A 67 2.63 17.57 -0.28
CA THR A 67 3.91 17.42 -0.99
C THR A 67 4.60 18.75 -1.10
N LYS A 68 5.78 18.85 -0.51
CA LYS A 68 6.67 20.00 -0.58
C LYS A 68 7.73 19.75 -1.65
N ASN A 69 7.96 20.74 -2.49
CA ASN A 69 9.11 20.79 -3.36
C ASN A 69 10.30 21.31 -2.55
N LEU A 70 11.30 20.45 -2.33
CA LEU A 70 12.49 20.77 -1.55
C LEU A 70 13.42 21.74 -2.28
N THR A 71 13.44 21.71 -3.62
CA THR A 71 14.23 22.66 -4.43
C THR A 71 13.73 24.10 -4.27
N THR A 72 12.40 24.30 -4.25
CA THR A 72 11.80 25.65 -4.23
C THR A 72 11.23 26.06 -2.88
N GLY A 73 11.09 25.12 -1.94
CA GLY A 73 10.44 25.31 -0.66
C GLY A 73 8.90 25.40 -0.71
N LYS A 74 8.30 25.35 -1.90
CA LYS A 74 6.85 25.54 -2.07
C LYS A 74 6.07 24.24 -1.85
N ILE A 75 4.83 24.37 -1.38
CA ILE A 75 3.87 23.27 -1.43
C ILE A 75 3.40 23.09 -2.87
N ALA A 76 3.72 21.94 -3.46
CA ALA A 76 3.30 21.58 -4.81
C ALA A 76 1.90 20.93 -4.81
N LEU A 77 1.67 20.05 -3.84
CA LEU A 77 0.39 19.38 -3.62
C LEU A 77 -0.12 19.71 -2.21
N GLY A 78 -1.23 20.42 -2.13
CA GLY A 78 -1.84 20.86 -0.87
C GLY A 78 -3.23 20.26 -0.66
N GLY A 79 -3.61 20.07 0.61
CA GLY A 79 -4.93 19.56 0.99
C GLY A 79 -5.22 18.17 0.43
N GLY A 80 -4.20 17.30 0.39
CA GLY A 80 -4.34 15.95 -0.13
C GLY A 80 -5.16 15.07 0.81
N ILE A 81 -6.13 14.33 0.27
CA ILE A 81 -6.96 13.37 1.00
C ILE A 81 -6.98 12.05 0.22
N ALA A 82 -6.79 10.94 0.92
CA ALA A 82 -6.88 9.61 0.35
C ALA A 82 -7.62 8.65 1.28
N TYR A 83 -8.35 7.70 0.68
CA TYR A 83 -9.02 6.61 1.39
C TYR A 83 -8.37 5.28 1.06
N ILE A 84 -7.65 4.73 2.03
CA ILE A 84 -6.83 3.52 1.86
C ILE A 84 -7.44 2.37 2.64
N LYS A 85 -7.68 1.24 1.97
CA LYS A 85 -8.05 0.00 2.68
C LYS A 85 -6.79 -0.63 3.25
N LYS A 86 -6.67 -0.67 4.58
CA LYS A 86 -5.59 -1.40 5.24
C LYS A 86 -5.76 -2.90 4.96
N SER A 87 -4.71 -3.54 4.46
CA SER A 87 -4.67 -5.00 4.43
C SER A 87 -4.47 -5.52 5.86
N PRO A 88 -5.03 -6.69 6.21
CA PRO A 88 -4.73 -7.31 7.48
C PRO A 88 -3.23 -7.63 7.52
N SER A 89 -2.52 -6.91 8.38
CA SER A 89 -1.16 -7.16 8.87
C SER A 89 -0.40 -8.28 8.14
N SER A 90 0.43 -7.92 7.17
CA SER A 90 1.62 -8.72 6.91
C SER A 90 2.56 -8.42 8.06
N LYS A 91 2.70 -9.35 9.01
CA LYS A 91 3.81 -9.34 9.96
C LYS A 91 5.11 -9.25 9.14
N LEU A 92 5.93 -8.25 9.47
CA LEU A 92 7.33 -8.19 9.08
C LEU A 92 8.09 -9.38 9.69
#